data_AF-A0A975GGR2-F1
#
_entry.id   AF-A0A975GGR2-F1
#
_cell.length_a   1.000
_cell.length_b   1.000
_cell.length_c   1.000
_cell.angle_alpha   90.00
_cell.angle_beta   90.00
_cell.angle_gamma   90.00
#
_symmetry.space_group_name_H-M   'P 1'
#
loop_
_entity.id
_entity.type
_entity.pdbx_description
1 polymer ?
#
loop_
_entity_poly.entity_id
_entity_poly.type
_entity_poly.pdbx_seq_one_letter_code
_entity_poly.pdbx_strand_id
1 'polypeptide(L)'
;MRKKAEKKIRQAVENLESKHKHRLDKVRAGAGLFPKVFDKTILDMERVGTIELYTEGIEELSDAEISSLVRRGNIIYVSFAFIENSNIENQTPETIVLILQGLYPGEWEKFEELCEQREGKTAVQTLEHMVRIYNNQG
;
A
#
# COMPACT_ATOMS: atom_id res chain seq x y z
N MET A 1 -0.08 -11.49 -12.35
CA MET A 1 -0.69 -12.50 -11.45
C MET A 1 -1.25 -11.92 -10.16
N ARG A 2 -0.55 -10.99 -9.48
CA ARG A 2 -0.97 -10.36 -8.21
C ARG A 2 -2.41 -9.82 -8.19
N LYS A 3 -2.82 -9.00 -9.16
CA LYS A 3 -4.17 -8.41 -9.23
C LYS A 3 -5.31 -9.45 -9.19
N LYS A 4 -5.11 -10.64 -9.78
CA LYS A 4 -6.11 -11.72 -9.80
C LYS A 4 -6.22 -12.41 -8.44
N ALA A 5 -5.09 -12.60 -7.75
CA ALA A 5 -5.07 -13.18 -6.40
C ALA A 5 -5.68 -12.21 -5.38
N GLU A 6 -5.32 -10.93 -5.44
CA GLU A 6 -5.90 -9.89 -4.59
C GLU A 6 -7.42 -9.79 -4.76
N LYS A 7 -7.91 -9.79 -6.00
CA LYS A 7 -9.36 -9.79 -6.26
C LYS A 7 -10.08 -10.97 -5.58
N LYS A 8 -9.49 -12.17 -5.62
CA LYS A 8 -10.04 -13.35 -4.95
C LYS A 8 -10.03 -13.21 -3.43
N ILE A 9 -8.99 -12.60 -2.86
CA ILE A 9 -8.89 -12.34 -1.41
C ILE A 9 -9.97 -11.34 -0.99
N ARG A 10 -10.16 -10.24 -1.73
CA ARG A 10 -11.24 -9.26 -1.47
C ARG A 10 -12.62 -9.90 -1.54
N GLN A 11 -12.88 -10.71 -2.57
CA GLN A 11 -14.15 -11.44 -2.69
C GLN A 11 -14.36 -12.45 -1.55
N ALA A 12 -13.32 -13.15 -1.11
CA ALA A 12 -13.41 -14.04 0.04
C ALA A 12 -13.71 -13.29 1.34
N VAL A 13 -13.19 -12.06 1.48
CA VAL A 13 -13.49 -11.18 2.60
C VAL A 13 -14.93 -10.68 2.56
N GLU A 14 -15.45 -10.27 1.40
CA GLU A 14 -16.85 -9.83 1.26
C GLU A 14 -17.86 -10.91 1.67
N ASN A 15 -17.52 -12.18 1.44
CA ASN A 15 -18.33 -13.33 1.85
C ASN A 15 -18.24 -13.63 3.36
N LEU A 16 -17.31 -13.01 4.08
CA LEU A 16 -17.20 -13.13 5.54
C LEU A 16 -17.89 -11.91 6.17
N GLU A 17 -18.87 -12.11 7.04
CA GLU A 17 -19.60 -11.06 7.77
C GLU A 17 -18.74 -10.29 8.81
N SER A 18 -17.42 -10.28 8.64
CA SER A 18 -16.46 -9.57 9.48
C SER A 18 -16.18 -8.20 8.88
N LYS A 19 -16.49 -7.11 9.57
CA LYS A 19 -16.30 -5.74 9.05
C LYS A 19 -14.92 -5.13 9.24
N HIS A 20 -14.08 -5.64 10.14
CA HIS A 20 -12.83 -4.95 10.51
C HIS A 20 -11.56 -5.82 10.44
N LYS A 21 -11.48 -6.91 11.22
CA LYS A 21 -10.31 -7.82 11.22
C LYS A 21 -10.70 -9.18 10.67
N HIS A 22 -10.11 -9.56 9.54
CA HIS A 22 -10.38 -10.81 8.84
C HIS A 22 -9.34 -11.88 9.20
N ARG A 23 -9.81 -13.04 9.65
CA ARG A 23 -8.96 -14.20 9.96
C ARG A 23 -8.34 -14.80 8.70
N LEU A 24 -7.01 -14.95 8.67
CA LEU A 24 -6.26 -15.35 7.47
C LEU A 24 -6.60 -16.76 7.00
N ASP A 25 -6.78 -17.70 7.92
CA ASP A 25 -7.19 -19.07 7.65
C ASP A 25 -8.57 -19.14 7.00
N LYS A 26 -9.54 -18.37 7.50
CA LYS A 26 -10.90 -18.29 6.94
C LYS A 26 -10.90 -17.69 5.55
N VAL A 27 -10.16 -16.60 5.34
CA VAL A 27 -10.04 -15.95 4.03
C VAL A 27 -9.30 -16.86 3.04
N ARG A 28 -8.28 -17.59 3.48
CA ARG A 28 -7.56 -18.57 2.65
C ARG A 28 -8.48 -19.69 2.17
N ALA A 29 -9.31 -20.24 3.06
CA ALA A 29 -10.29 -21.26 2.70
C ALA A 29 -11.31 -20.75 1.66
N GLY A 30 -11.76 -19.49 1.80
CA GLY A 30 -12.71 -18.88 0.86
C GLY A 30 -12.12 -18.43 -0.49
N ALA A 31 -10.84 -18.05 -0.53
CA ALA A 31 -10.22 -17.47 -1.73
C ALA A 31 -9.93 -18.49 -2.84
N GLY A 32 -9.88 -19.79 -2.52
CA GLY A 32 -9.56 -20.85 -3.48
C GLY A 32 -8.22 -20.60 -4.19
N LEU A 33 -7.23 -20.13 -3.43
CA LEU A 33 -5.86 -19.87 -3.89
C LEU A 33 -4.92 -20.94 -3.34
N PHE A 34 -3.89 -21.30 -4.11
CA PHE A 34 -2.81 -22.12 -3.60
C PHE A 34 -2.15 -21.41 -2.39
N PRO A 35 -1.82 -22.12 -1.29
CA PRO A 35 -1.30 -21.50 -0.07
C PRO A 35 -0.11 -20.56 -0.32
N LYS A 36 0.87 -21.00 -1.12
CA LYS A 36 2.03 -20.17 -1.47
C LYS A 36 1.68 -18.88 -2.21
N VAL A 37 0.63 -18.89 -3.04
CA VAL A 37 0.16 -17.71 -3.78
C VAL A 37 -0.60 -16.77 -2.83
N PHE A 38 -1.41 -17.33 -1.94
CA PHE A 38 -2.11 -16.57 -0.91
C PHE A 38 -1.13 -15.82 -0.01
N ASP A 39 -0.17 -16.54 0.58
CA ASP A 39 0.80 -15.99 1.53
C ASP A 39 1.64 -14.88 0.90
N LYS A 40 2.15 -15.15 -0.30
CA LYS A 40 2.89 -14.13 -1.06
C LYS A 40 2.04 -12.89 -1.31
N THR A 41 0.77 -13.06 -1.67
CA THR A 41 -0.13 -11.94 -1.97
C THR A 41 -0.45 -11.14 -0.71
N ILE A 42 -0.71 -11.79 0.43
CA ILE A 42 -0.95 -11.13 1.72
C ILE A 42 0.28 -10.32 2.14
N LEU A 43 1.48 -10.90 2.09
CA LEU A 43 2.72 -10.20 2.42
C LEU A 43 3.01 -9.06 1.44
N ASP A 44 2.73 -9.23 0.15
CA ASP A 44 2.86 -8.16 -0.84
C ASP A 44 1.84 -7.03 -0.59
N MET A 45 0.64 -7.34 -0.12
CA MET A 45 -0.39 -6.36 0.22
C MET A 45 -0.02 -5.56 1.47
N GLU A 46 0.56 -6.19 2.50
CA GLU A 46 1.09 -5.46 3.66
C GLU A 46 2.29 -4.59 3.26
N ARG A 47 3.21 -5.12 2.44
CA ARG A 47 4.40 -4.39 1.98
C ARG A 47 4.08 -3.10 1.22
N VAL A 48 2.96 -3.05 0.50
CA VAL A 48 2.54 -1.84 -0.22
C VAL A 48 1.53 -0.99 0.56
N GLY A 49 1.23 -1.32 1.82
CA GLY A 49 0.28 -0.57 2.64
C GLY A 49 -1.18 -0.71 2.20
N THR A 50 -1.58 -1.86 1.65
CA THR A 50 -3.01 -2.13 1.35
C THR A 50 -3.74 -2.73 2.55
N ILE A 51 -3.00 -3.45 3.40
CA ILE A 51 -3.53 -4.12 4.59
C ILE A 51 -2.57 -3.96 5.76
N GLU A 52 -3.09 -4.07 6.97
CA GLU A 52 -2.32 -4.28 8.19
C GLU A 52 -2.44 -5.74 8.64
N LEU A 53 -1.35 -6.29 9.19
CA LEU A 53 -1.31 -7.66 9.72
C LEU A 53 -1.23 -7.65 11.24
N TYR A 54 -1.99 -8.53 11.88
CA TYR A 54 -2.07 -8.65 13.33
C TYR A 54 -1.69 -10.05 13.81
N THR A 55 -1.02 -10.12 14.96
CA THR A 55 -0.56 -11.35 15.62
C THR A 55 -1.41 -11.73 16.84
N GLU A 56 -2.41 -10.91 17.19
CA GLU A 56 -3.28 -11.13 18.34
C GLU A 56 -4.11 -12.42 18.19
N GLY A 57 -4.25 -13.18 19.28
CA GLY A 57 -5.09 -14.38 19.34
C GLY A 57 -4.41 -15.68 18.93
N ILE A 58 -3.07 -15.74 18.84
CA ILE A 58 -2.33 -16.99 18.57
C ILE A 58 -2.52 -18.04 19.68
N GLU A 59 -2.60 -17.59 20.94
CA GLU A 59 -2.65 -18.47 22.13
C GLU A 59 -3.94 -19.32 22.19
N GLU A 60 -4.98 -18.90 21.49
CA GLU A 60 -6.28 -19.58 21.44
C GLU A 60 -6.40 -20.57 20.26
N LEU A 61 -5.33 -20.73 19.46
CA LEU A 61 -5.35 -21.54 18.25
C LEU A 61 -4.66 -22.90 18.44
N SER A 62 -5.20 -23.91 17.78
CA SER A 62 -4.55 -25.22 17.70
C SER A 62 -3.33 -25.19 16.77
N ASP A 63 -2.40 -26.13 16.96
CA ASP A 63 -1.21 -26.28 16.08
C ASP A 63 -1.58 -26.42 14.60
N ALA A 64 -2.69 -27.09 14.31
CA ALA A 64 -3.22 -27.23 12.96
C ALA A 64 -3.64 -25.87 12.37
N GLU A 65 -4.33 -25.03 13.13
CA GLU A 65 -4.69 -23.67 12.72
C GLU A 65 -3.44 -22.80 12.53
N ILE A 66 -2.48 -22.87 13.45
CA ILE A 66 -1.21 -22.13 13.39
C ILE A 66 -0.38 -22.51 12.14
N SER A 67 -0.46 -23.77 11.70
CA SER A 67 0.20 -24.23 10.46
C SER A 67 -0.42 -23.61 9.20
N SER A 68 -1.70 -23.24 9.27
CA SER A 68 -2.47 -22.67 8.17
C SER A 68 -2.42 -21.14 8.11
N LEU A 69 -1.65 -20.49 8.97
CA LEU A 69 -1.48 -19.04 9.00
C LEU A 69 -0.33 -18.56 8.10
N VAL A 70 -0.25 -17.24 7.89
CA VAL A 70 0.81 -16.60 7.10
C VAL A 70 2.00 -16.28 8.00
N ARG A 71 3.22 -16.54 7.53
CA ARG A 71 4.46 -16.34 8.30
C ARG A 71 5.44 -15.41 7.60
N ARG A 72 6.15 -14.59 8.38
CA ARG A 72 7.33 -13.82 7.95
C ARG A 72 8.45 -14.02 8.97
N GLY A 73 9.40 -14.88 8.63
CA GLY A 73 10.44 -15.32 9.59
C GLY A 73 9.79 -16.01 10.78
N ASN A 74 10.00 -15.47 11.98
CA ASN A 74 9.46 -16.02 13.23
C ASN A 74 8.07 -15.46 13.60
N ILE A 75 7.54 -14.52 12.81
CA ILE A 75 6.25 -13.88 13.08
C ILE A 75 5.16 -14.67 12.37
N ILE A 76 4.11 -15.03 13.12
CA ILE A 76 2.90 -15.68 12.60
C ILE A 76 1.76 -14.66 12.68
N TYR A 77 1.08 -14.43 11.56
CA TYR A 77 -0.03 -13.49 11.49
C TYR A 77 -1.36 -14.25 11.53
N VAL A 78 -2.29 -13.80 12.38
CA VAL A 78 -3.60 -14.43 12.60
C VAL A 78 -4.67 -13.77 11.74
N SER A 79 -4.66 -12.45 11.68
CA SER A 79 -5.68 -11.66 11.00
C SER A 79 -5.07 -10.48 10.25
N PHE A 80 -5.87 -9.89 9.37
CA PHE A 80 -5.53 -8.67 8.67
C PHE A 80 -6.74 -7.75 8.57
N ALA A 81 -6.51 -6.46 8.43
CA ALA A 81 -7.53 -5.48 8.08
C ALA A 81 -7.15 -4.78 6.79
N PHE A 82 -8.13 -4.46 5.96
CA PHE A 82 -7.90 -3.48 4.91
C PHE A 82 -7.71 -2.12 5.56
N ILE A 83 -6.69 -1.40 5.09
CA ILE A 83 -6.57 0.00 5.45
C ILE A 83 -7.74 0.69 4.76
N GLU A 84 -8.78 1.07 5.53
CA GLU A 84 -9.90 1.82 4.99
C GLU A 84 -9.37 3.16 4.49
N ASN A 85 -9.55 3.41 3.20
CA ASN A 85 -9.18 4.67 2.57
C ASN A 85 -10.12 5.81 3.00
N SER A 86 -10.35 5.98 4.29
CA SER A 86 -11.08 7.12 4.84
C SER A 86 -10.25 8.40 4.81
N ASN A 87 -8.99 8.36 4.36
CA ASN A 87 -8.13 9.53 4.11
C ASN A 87 -6.83 9.19 3.35
N ILE A 88 -6.89 8.45 2.22
CA ILE A 88 -5.74 8.43 1.28
C ILE A 88 -5.76 9.72 0.44
N GLU A 89 -5.57 10.85 1.10
CA GLU A 89 -4.92 12.02 0.51
C GLU A 89 -3.51 12.23 1.08
N ASN A 90 -3.07 11.45 2.07
CA ASN A 90 -1.73 11.61 2.61
C ASN A 90 -1.16 10.24 3.01
N GLN A 91 0.08 9.98 2.56
CA GLN A 91 0.99 8.91 3.01
C GLN A 91 1.04 7.63 2.16
N THR A 92 1.34 7.79 0.88
CA THR A 92 2.57 7.18 0.37
C THR A 92 3.69 8.23 0.50
N PRO A 93 4.92 7.93 0.95
CA PRO A 93 6.05 8.65 0.41
C PRO A 93 6.20 8.15 -1.03
N GLU A 94 5.34 8.64 -1.93
CA GLU A 94 5.66 8.66 -3.34
C GLU A 94 6.88 9.55 -3.45
N THR A 95 8.07 8.94 -3.39
CA THR A 95 9.27 9.60 -3.87
C THR A 95 9.07 9.77 -5.37
N ILE A 96 8.56 10.93 -5.77
CA ILE A 96 8.41 11.28 -7.17
C ILE A 96 9.77 11.77 -7.65
N VAL A 97 10.45 10.93 -8.42
CA VAL A 97 11.70 11.32 -9.09
C VAL A 97 11.34 12.08 -10.35
N LEU A 98 11.56 13.39 -10.33
CA LEU A 98 11.38 14.26 -11.49
C LEU A 98 12.72 14.38 -12.22
N ILE A 99 12.75 13.99 -13.50
CA ILE A 99 13.91 14.21 -14.37
C ILE A 99 13.58 15.41 -15.25
N LEU A 100 14.17 16.55 -14.93
CA LEU A 100 14.08 17.75 -15.76
C LEU A 100 15.03 17.58 -16.96
N GLN A 101 14.49 17.55 -18.17
CA GLN A 101 15.27 17.43 -19.40
C GLN A 101 15.30 18.76 -20.15
N GLY A 102 16.41 19.03 -20.83
CA GLY A 102 16.55 20.21 -21.70
C GLY A 102 16.90 21.51 -20.97
N LEU A 103 17.34 21.46 -19.72
CA LEU A 103 17.85 22.63 -19.01
C LEU A 103 19.27 22.98 -19.46
N TYR A 104 19.49 24.23 -19.85
CA TYR A 104 20.81 24.81 -20.07
C TYR A 104 21.47 25.18 -18.74
N PRO A 105 22.81 25.30 -18.70
CA PRO A 105 23.51 25.78 -17.51
C PRO A 105 22.98 27.14 -17.04
N GLY A 106 22.66 27.27 -15.76
CA GLY A 106 22.12 28.50 -15.18
C GLY A 106 20.58 28.63 -15.24
N GLU A 107 19.87 27.71 -15.91
CA GLU A 107 18.39 27.77 -15.96
C GLU A 107 17.72 27.30 -14.68
N TRP A 108 18.36 26.37 -13.95
CA TRP A 108 17.86 25.93 -12.66
C TRP A 108 17.92 27.06 -11.63
N GLU A 109 19.04 27.76 -11.56
CA GLU A 109 19.26 28.88 -10.65
C GLU A 109 18.30 30.04 -10.96
N LYS A 110 18.08 30.34 -12.25
CA LYS A 110 17.06 31.32 -12.65
C LYS A 110 15.65 30.89 -12.28
N PHE A 111 15.33 29.60 -12.39
CA PHE A 111 14.03 29.08 -12.00
C PHE A 111 13.82 29.22 -10.49
N GLU A 112 14.82 28.87 -9.68
CA GLU A 112 14.81 29.06 -8.22
C GLU A 112 14.57 30.53 -7.85
N GLU A 113 15.33 31.45 -8.44
CA GLU A 113 15.16 32.90 -8.23
C GLU A 113 13.75 33.38 -8.58
N LEU A 114 13.19 32.91 -9.71
CA LEU A 114 11.86 33.29 -10.15
C LEU A 114 10.76 32.76 -9.24
N CYS A 115 10.87 31.52 -8.76
CA CYS A 115 9.92 30.93 -7.82
C CYS A 115 9.86 31.73 -6.52
N GLU A 116 11.02 32.07 -5.96
CA GLU A 116 11.09 32.84 -4.71
C GLU A 116 10.59 34.28 -4.90
N GLN A 117 11.02 34.96 -5.97
CA GLN A 117 10.68 36.36 -6.20
C GLN A 117 9.21 36.58 -6.58
N ARG A 118 8.60 35.66 -7.34
CA ARG A 118 7.24 35.85 -7.88
C ARG A 118 6.16 35.16 -7.06
N GLU A 119 6.45 33.97 -6.54
CA GLU A 119 5.44 33.15 -5.86
C GLU A 119 5.69 33.04 -4.36
N GLY A 120 6.85 33.48 -3.86
CA GLY A 120 7.24 33.32 -2.47
C GLY A 120 7.41 31.86 -2.06
N LYS A 121 7.67 30.98 -3.04
CA LYS A 121 7.78 29.52 -2.86
C LYS A 121 9.13 29.05 -3.35
N THR A 122 9.61 27.94 -2.78
CA THR A 122 10.81 27.27 -3.29
C THR A 122 10.52 26.56 -4.62
N ALA A 123 11.54 26.37 -5.46
CA ALA A 123 11.43 25.60 -6.70
C ALA A 123 10.80 24.21 -6.50
N VAL A 124 11.13 23.54 -5.39
CA VAL A 124 10.57 22.22 -5.03
C VAL A 124 9.05 22.30 -4.83
N GLN A 125 8.56 23.28 -4.05
CA GLN A 125 7.13 23.45 -3.81
C GLN A 125 6.37 23.80 -5.10
N THR A 126 6.97 24.59 -5.99
CA THR A 126 6.38 24.90 -7.29
C THR A 126 6.30 23.64 -8.16
N LEU A 127 7.36 22.82 -8.21
CA LEU A 127 7.35 21.55 -8.94
C LEU A 127 6.31 20.56 -8.38
N GLU A 128 6.22 20.41 -7.05
CA GLU A 128 5.19 19.59 -6.41
C GLU A 128 3.78 20.03 -6.80
N HIS A 129 3.54 21.35 -6.81
CA HIS A 129 2.26 21.91 -7.22
C HIS A 129 1.96 21.63 -8.70
N MET A 130 2.94 21.78 -9.58
CA MET A 130 2.79 21.46 -11.01
C MET A 130 2.46 19.97 -11.24
N VAL A 131 3.13 19.07 -10.52
CA VAL A 131 2.87 17.62 -10.60
C VAL A 131 1.46 17.29 -10.12
N ARG A 132 1.01 17.89 -9.01
CA ARG A 132 -0.36 17.69 -8.50
C ARG A 132 -1.40 18.16 -9.51
N ILE A 133 -1.21 19.32 -10.14
CA ILE A 133 -2.12 19.82 -11.18
C ILE A 133 -2.17 18.85 -12.36
N TYR A 134 -1.00 18.40 -12.85
CA TYR A 134 -0.92 17.50 -13.99
C TYR A 134 -1.65 16.17 -13.74
N ASN A 135 -1.45 15.57 -12.56
CA ASN A 135 -2.08 14.29 -12.20
C ASN A 135 -3.59 14.40 -11.94
N ASN A 136 -4.09 15.57 -11.53
CA ASN A 136 -5.52 15.79 -11.26
C ASN A 136 -6.33 16.18 -12.51
N GLN A 137 -5.68 16.40 -13.67
CA GLN A 137 -6.33 16.76 -14.93
C GLN A 137 -6.39 15.62 -15.98
N GLY A 138 -5.88 14.43 -15.66
CA GLY A 138 -5.89 13.24 -16.53
C GLY A 138 -6.84 12.14 -16.05
#